data_AF-A0A395MPN0-F1
#
_entry.id   AF-A0A395MPN0-F1
#
_cell.length_a   1.000
_cell.length_b   1.000
_cell.length_c   1.000
_cell.angle_alpha   90.00
_cell.angle_beta   90.00
_cell.angle_gamma   90.00
#
_symmetry.space_group_name_H-M   'P 1'
#
loop_
_entity.id
_entity.type
_entity.pdbx_description
1 polymer ?
#
loop_
_entity_poly.entity_id
_entity_poly.type
_entity_poly.pdbx_seq_one_letter_code
_entity_poly.pdbx_strand_id
1 'polypeptide(L)'
;MFLQRSAITAARRVAARPAVARTFATSIARRDAANRPATPNEQAAALAGTAEKKVGSYKVLKEVQTEEDLFGPGAAPGTVPTDLEQSTGLERLEILGKMEGVDIFDMRPLDATRLGTMKDPIMVRSAGEEQFAGCTGFPADSHGVNWLGLTRERPIERCPECGSVYKMDYVGPQDDHHHHHPPEFEEPKTFADYIKPEYRYK
;
A
#
# COMPACT_ATOMS: atom_id res chain seq x y z
N MET A 1 39.50 -53.25 -67.21
CA MET A 1 38.87 -54.28 -66.35
C MET A 1 38.19 -53.59 -65.19
N PHE A 2 36.89 -53.87 -65.01
CA PHE A 2 36.02 -53.77 -63.82
C PHE A 2 36.13 -52.54 -62.88
N LEU A 3 35.15 -51.63 -62.85
CA LEU A 3 33.91 -51.64 -62.01
C LEU A 3 34.19 -51.67 -60.49
N GLN A 4 33.99 -50.55 -59.78
CA GLN A 4 32.84 -50.32 -58.86
C GLN A 4 33.03 -49.11 -57.91
N ARG A 5 32.08 -48.16 -58.05
CA ARG A 5 31.23 -47.52 -57.01
C ARG A 5 31.87 -46.72 -55.86
N SER A 6 31.79 -45.40 -56.05
CA SER A 6 31.24 -44.34 -55.18
C SER A 6 30.84 -44.68 -53.73
N ALA A 7 31.36 -43.92 -52.76
CA ALA A 7 30.59 -43.51 -51.57
C ALA A 7 31.18 -42.28 -50.80
N ILE A 8 30.50 -41.14 -50.95
CA ILE A 8 29.96 -40.29 -49.87
C ILE A 8 30.92 -39.38 -49.08
N THR A 9 30.79 -38.10 -49.45
CA THR A 9 30.83 -36.85 -48.67
C THR A 9 30.79 -36.91 -47.13
N ALA A 10 31.72 -36.19 -46.49
CA ALA A 10 31.50 -35.54 -45.19
C ALA A 10 32.25 -34.19 -45.14
N ALA A 11 31.67 -33.16 -45.75
CA ALA A 11 32.12 -31.78 -45.57
C ALA A 11 31.77 -31.33 -44.16
N ARG A 12 32.78 -31.20 -43.28
CA ARG A 12 32.64 -30.50 -42.00
C ARG A 12 32.40 -29.02 -42.27
N ARG A 13 31.13 -28.62 -42.31
CA ARG A 13 30.73 -27.21 -42.24
C ARG A 13 31.12 -26.69 -40.85
N VAL A 14 32.13 -25.85 -40.81
CA VAL A 14 32.41 -24.97 -39.67
C VAL A 14 31.24 -24.00 -39.58
N ALA A 15 30.35 -24.21 -38.62
CA ALA A 15 29.34 -23.23 -38.25
C ALA A 15 30.04 -22.08 -37.52
N ALA A 16 30.36 -21.02 -38.25
CA ALA A 16 30.71 -19.74 -37.64
C ALA A 16 29.49 -19.27 -36.83
N ARG A 17 29.59 -19.38 -35.50
CA ARG A 17 28.62 -18.76 -34.59
C ARG A 17 28.80 -17.24 -34.71
N PRO A 18 27.76 -16.45 -35.05
CA PRO A 18 27.87 -15.01 -34.87
C PRO A 18 27.92 -14.77 -33.36
N ALA A 19 28.95 -14.06 -32.89
CA ALA A 19 28.95 -13.50 -31.55
C ALA A 19 27.78 -12.51 -31.49
N VAL A 20 26.65 -12.94 -30.92
CA VAL A 20 25.57 -12.03 -30.55
C VAL A 20 26.11 -11.17 -29.41
N ALA A 21 26.75 -10.06 -29.77
CA ALA A 21 27.04 -8.98 -28.85
C ALA A 21 25.68 -8.46 -28.35
N ARG A 22 25.36 -8.76 -27.08
CA ARG A 22 24.20 -8.16 -26.42
C ARG A 22 24.38 -6.65 -26.51
N THR A 23 23.54 -5.99 -27.28
CA THR A 23 23.45 -4.53 -27.32
C THR A 23 22.99 -4.07 -25.95
N PHE A 24 23.84 -3.31 -25.25
CA PHE A 24 23.42 -2.59 -24.06
C PHE A 24 22.29 -1.64 -24.47
N ALA A 25 21.06 -1.94 -24.07
CA ALA A 25 19.97 -1.00 -24.15
C ALA A 25 20.26 0.11 -23.13
N THR A 26 20.87 1.20 -23.58
CA THR A 26 20.90 2.44 -22.81
C THR A 26 19.48 2.96 -22.75
N SER A 27 18.84 2.87 -21.59
CA SER A 27 17.61 3.60 -21.34
C SER A 27 17.92 5.09 -21.48
N ILE A 28 17.40 5.71 -22.53
CA ILE A 28 17.39 7.16 -22.65
C ILE A 28 16.36 7.65 -21.63
N ALA A 29 16.80 7.90 -20.40
CA ALA A 29 16.05 8.77 -19.51
C ALA A 29 16.04 10.15 -20.17
N ARG A 30 14.88 10.58 -20.68
CA ARG A 30 14.66 12.00 -20.98
C ARG A 30 14.69 12.73 -19.63
N ARG A 31 15.89 13.17 -19.24
CA ARG A 31 16.06 14.17 -18.19
C ARG A 31 15.65 15.50 -18.79
N ASP A 32 14.45 15.97 -18.46
CA ASP A 32 14.07 17.35 -18.72
C ASP A 32 14.99 18.27 -17.90
N ALA A 33 15.89 18.96 -18.59
CA ALA A 33 16.86 19.88 -17.98
C ALA A 33 16.20 21.15 -17.42
N ALA A 34 14.93 21.41 -17.74
CA ALA A 34 14.22 22.62 -17.38
C ALA A 34 13.78 22.69 -15.91
N ASN A 35 13.65 21.55 -15.21
CA ASN A 35 13.09 21.48 -13.85
C ASN A 35 14.08 20.90 -12.82
N ARG A 36 15.37 21.25 -12.90
CA ARG A 36 16.32 20.84 -11.87
C ARG A 36 16.25 21.81 -10.68
N PRO A 37 16.08 21.32 -9.44
CA PRO A 37 16.29 22.15 -8.25
C PRO A 37 17.75 22.61 -8.22
N ALA A 38 17.94 23.92 -8.41
CA ALA A 38 19.25 24.53 -8.62
C ALA A 38 19.95 24.85 -7.30
N THR A 39 19.18 24.94 -6.21
CA THR A 39 19.71 25.27 -4.88
C THR A 39 19.83 24.04 -3.98
N PRO A 40 20.82 24.00 -3.07
CA PRO A 40 20.94 22.93 -2.08
C PRO A 40 19.68 22.74 -1.22
N ASN A 41 18.92 23.81 -0.96
CA ASN A 41 17.67 23.76 -0.22
C ASN A 41 16.54 23.08 -1.01
N GLU A 42 16.43 23.32 -2.31
CA GLU A 42 15.45 22.63 -3.16
C GLU A 42 15.80 21.14 -3.35
N GLN A 43 17.10 20.80 -3.41
CA GLN A 43 17.56 19.42 -3.46
C GLN A 43 17.30 18.68 -2.14
N ALA A 44 17.47 19.37 -1.00
CA ALA A 44 17.12 18.85 0.32
C ALA A 44 15.60 18.70 0.50
N ALA A 45 14.79 19.63 0.00
CA ALA A 45 13.32 19.55 0.04
C ALA A 45 12.76 18.41 -0.84
N ALA A 46 13.38 18.16 -2.00
CA ALA A 46 13.04 17.03 -2.86
C ALA A 46 13.35 15.67 -2.21
N LEU A 47 14.39 15.60 -1.36
CA LEU A 47 14.77 14.40 -0.60
C LEU A 47 13.96 14.25 0.70
N ALA A 48 13.53 15.37 1.30
CA ALA A 48 12.80 15.43 2.57
C ALA A 48 11.28 15.28 2.43
N GLY A 49 10.75 15.00 1.22
CA GLY A 49 9.31 14.78 1.01
C GLY A 49 8.41 15.99 1.31
N THR A 50 9.00 17.18 1.46
CA THR A 50 8.33 18.41 1.91
C THR A 50 8.30 19.50 0.83
N ALA A 51 8.54 19.14 -0.43
CA ALA A 51 8.13 19.98 -1.54
C ALA A 51 6.65 19.70 -1.82
N GLU A 52 5.80 20.72 -1.73
CA GLU A 52 4.42 20.67 -2.23
C GLU A 52 4.45 20.08 -3.66
N LYS A 53 4.07 18.81 -3.80
CA LYS A 53 4.00 18.16 -5.10
C LYS A 53 2.83 18.80 -5.85
N LYS A 54 3.11 19.87 -6.58
CA LYS A 54 2.14 20.43 -7.53
C LYS A 54 1.85 19.37 -8.57
N VAL A 55 0.66 18.79 -8.52
CA VAL A 55 0.17 17.84 -9.52
C VAL A 55 -0.34 18.67 -10.71
N GLY A 56 0.58 19.30 -11.45
CA GLY A 56 0.23 20.16 -12.58
C GLY A 56 -0.79 21.25 -12.22
N SER A 57 -1.92 21.28 -12.93
CA SER A 57 -3.05 22.19 -12.70
C SER A 57 -4.15 21.60 -11.80
N TYR A 58 -3.92 20.42 -11.21
CA TYR A 58 -4.92 19.70 -10.42
C TYR A 58 -4.76 20.02 -8.92
N LYS A 59 -5.89 19.95 -8.21
CA LYS A 59 -5.92 20.12 -6.75
C LYS A 59 -5.07 19.05 -6.06
N VAL A 60 -4.36 19.46 -5.02
CA VAL A 60 -3.57 18.59 -4.14
C VAL A 60 -4.50 17.94 -3.10
N LEU A 61 -4.16 16.78 -2.53
CA LEU A 61 -4.96 16.10 -1.50
C LEU A 61 -5.34 17.01 -0.32
N LYS A 62 -4.47 17.96 0.05
CA LYS A 62 -4.76 18.94 1.12
C LYS A 62 -5.85 19.94 0.76
N GLU A 63 -6.09 20.17 -0.52
CA GLU A 63 -7.08 21.12 -1.04
C GLU A 63 -8.44 20.47 -1.27
N VAL A 64 -8.51 19.14 -1.29
CA VAL A 64 -9.75 18.37 -1.39
C VAL A 64 -10.42 18.36 -0.02
N GLN A 65 -11.58 19.02 0.10
CA GLN A 65 -12.36 19.04 1.34
C GLN A 65 -13.70 18.33 1.19
N THR A 66 -14.34 18.46 0.03
CA THR A 66 -15.66 17.87 -0.21
C THR A 66 -15.67 16.95 -1.43
N GLU A 67 -16.73 16.17 -1.58
CA GLU A 67 -16.87 15.24 -2.72
C GLU A 67 -16.93 15.99 -4.07
N GLU A 68 -17.40 17.24 -4.07
CA GLU A 68 -17.42 18.09 -5.26
C GLU A 68 -16.02 18.53 -5.72
N ASP A 69 -15.03 18.52 -4.83
CA ASP A 69 -13.64 18.78 -5.22
C ASP A 69 -13.03 17.62 -6.03
N LEU A 70 -13.68 16.45 -6.01
CA LEU A 70 -13.27 15.25 -6.72
C LEU A 70 -13.84 15.16 -8.15
N PHE A 71 -14.29 16.27 -8.73
CA PHE A 71 -14.60 16.34 -10.15
C PHE A 71 -13.38 16.76 -10.98
N GLY A 72 -13.13 16.03 -12.07
CA GLY A 72 -12.10 16.38 -13.05
C GLY A 72 -12.50 17.57 -13.94
N PRO A 73 -11.53 18.30 -14.52
CA PRO A 73 -11.80 19.45 -15.39
C PRO A 73 -12.39 19.08 -16.76
N GLY A 74 -12.39 17.79 -17.13
CA GLY A 74 -12.79 17.31 -18.46
C GLY A 74 -11.71 17.53 -19.52
N ALA A 75 -11.76 16.72 -20.58
CA ALA A 75 -10.82 16.83 -21.70
C ALA A 75 -11.31 17.78 -22.79
N ALA A 76 -10.38 18.32 -23.57
CA ALA A 76 -10.70 19.18 -24.71
C ALA A 76 -11.41 18.40 -25.84
N PRO A 77 -12.33 19.03 -26.59
CA PRO A 77 -13.01 18.38 -27.70
C PRO A 77 -12.04 17.81 -28.74
N GLY A 78 -12.26 16.54 -29.15
CA GLY A 78 -11.43 15.86 -30.14
C GLY A 78 -10.16 15.21 -29.59
N THR A 79 -9.94 15.25 -28.27
CA THR A 79 -8.85 14.53 -27.59
C THR A 79 -9.38 13.33 -26.81
N VAL A 80 -8.54 12.31 -26.64
CA VAL A 80 -8.87 11.18 -25.76
C VAL A 80 -8.55 11.62 -24.32
N PRO A 81 -9.53 11.58 -23.40
CA PRO A 81 -9.33 11.99 -22.03
C PRO A 81 -8.35 11.07 -21.32
N THR A 82 -7.55 11.67 -20.45
CA THR A 82 -6.73 10.92 -19.49
C THR A 82 -7.55 10.56 -18.24
N ASP A 83 -7.11 9.55 -17.49
CA ASP A 83 -7.76 9.14 -16.24
C ASP A 83 -7.87 10.30 -15.25
N LEU A 84 -6.93 11.26 -15.28
CA LEU A 84 -6.99 12.48 -14.46
C LEU A 84 -8.08 13.48 -14.88
N GLU A 85 -8.55 13.44 -16.11
CA GLU A 85 -9.53 14.42 -16.62
C GLU A 85 -10.96 13.91 -16.48
N GLN A 86 -11.15 12.59 -16.56
CA GLN A 86 -12.47 11.94 -16.50
C GLN A 86 -12.77 11.15 -15.22
N SER A 87 -11.78 10.83 -14.38
CA SER A 87 -12.06 10.19 -13.09
C SER A 87 -12.84 11.13 -12.17
N THR A 88 -13.74 10.53 -11.39
CA THR A 88 -14.57 11.23 -10.40
C THR A 88 -14.65 10.45 -9.10
N GLY A 89 -14.85 11.14 -7.97
CA GLY A 89 -15.07 10.51 -6.67
C GLY A 89 -13.84 9.74 -6.15
N LEU A 90 -14.06 8.52 -5.63
CA LEU A 90 -13.01 7.70 -5.00
C LEU A 90 -11.89 7.31 -5.96
N GLU A 91 -12.20 7.03 -7.23
CA GLU A 91 -11.20 6.73 -8.25
C GLU A 91 -10.22 7.90 -8.40
N ARG A 92 -10.75 9.13 -8.49
CA ARG A 92 -9.93 10.33 -8.59
C ARG A 92 -9.08 10.54 -7.35
N LEU A 93 -9.67 10.36 -6.17
CA LEU A 93 -8.99 10.50 -4.89
C LEU A 93 -7.80 9.53 -4.80
N GLU A 94 -7.98 8.27 -5.20
CA GLU A 94 -6.91 7.28 -5.27
C GLU A 94 -5.80 7.69 -6.24
N ILE A 95 -6.15 8.17 -7.44
CA ILE A 95 -5.18 8.63 -8.45
C ILE A 95 -4.37 9.82 -7.91
N LEU A 96 -5.02 10.83 -7.32
CA LEU A 96 -4.35 11.99 -6.73
C LEU A 96 -3.39 11.57 -5.61
N GLY A 97 -3.81 10.66 -4.74
CA GLY A 97 -2.93 10.11 -3.70
C GLY A 97 -1.72 9.39 -4.27
N LYS A 98 -1.91 8.52 -5.26
CA LYS A 98 -0.80 7.81 -5.93
C LYS A 98 0.18 8.77 -6.60
N MET A 99 -0.29 9.88 -7.19
CA MET A 99 0.60 10.91 -7.75
C MET A 99 1.42 11.62 -6.67
N GLU A 100 0.83 11.87 -5.50
CA GLU A 100 1.53 12.40 -4.35
C GLU A 100 2.42 11.37 -3.66
N GLY A 101 2.28 10.08 -4.00
CA GLY A 101 2.99 8.96 -3.38
C GLY A 101 2.40 8.55 -2.03
N VAL A 102 1.15 8.90 -1.76
CA VAL A 102 0.40 8.51 -0.58
C VAL A 102 -0.64 7.47 -1.00
N ASP A 103 -0.55 6.28 -0.42
CA ASP A 103 -1.60 5.28 -0.59
C ASP A 103 -2.72 5.56 0.42
N ILE A 104 -3.87 6.01 -0.08
CA ILE A 104 -4.99 6.44 0.78
C ILE A 104 -5.70 5.23 1.38
N PHE A 105 -5.71 4.11 0.65
CA PHE A 105 -6.23 2.85 1.14
C PHE A 105 -5.03 2.00 1.57
N ASP A 106 -4.68 2.03 2.85
CA ASP A 106 -3.49 1.33 3.35
C ASP A 106 -3.61 -0.19 3.13
N MET A 107 -2.94 -0.70 2.11
CA MET A 107 -2.91 -2.13 1.78
C MET A 107 -1.75 -2.89 2.44
N ARG A 108 -0.99 -2.24 3.34
CA ARG A 108 0.16 -2.87 3.99
C ARG A 108 -0.32 -3.91 5.00
N PRO A 109 0.39 -5.05 5.13
CA PRO A 109 0.11 -6.01 6.19
C PRO A 109 0.44 -5.40 7.55
N LEU A 110 -0.07 -6.05 8.59
CA LEU A 110 0.25 -5.72 9.96
C LEU A 110 1.76 -5.81 10.22
N ASP A 111 2.30 -4.91 11.05
CA ASP A 111 3.71 -4.93 11.42
C ASP A 111 4.03 -6.20 12.22
N ALA A 112 4.84 -7.08 11.63
CA ALA A 112 5.34 -8.31 12.23
C ALA A 112 6.87 -8.28 12.42
N THR A 113 7.49 -7.09 12.42
CA THR A 113 8.94 -6.94 12.61
C THR A 113 9.40 -7.11 14.05
N ARG A 114 8.48 -6.97 15.01
CA ARG A 114 8.74 -7.09 16.45
C ARG A 114 7.58 -7.77 17.17
N LEU A 115 7.88 -8.29 18.36
CA LEU A 115 6.85 -8.76 19.29
C LEU A 115 6.21 -7.56 20.00
N GLY A 116 4.90 -7.40 19.88
CA GLY A 116 4.16 -6.37 20.61
C GLY A 116 4.10 -6.68 22.11
N THR A 117 4.44 -5.72 22.96
CA THR A 117 4.35 -5.86 24.43
C THR A 117 3.31 -4.90 25.00
N MET A 118 2.93 -5.06 26.27
CA MET A 118 2.01 -4.12 26.92
C MET A 118 2.54 -2.68 26.99
N LYS A 119 3.87 -2.51 27.04
CA LYS A 119 4.51 -1.19 27.07
C LYS A 119 4.67 -0.59 25.68
N ASP A 120 4.90 -1.45 24.69
CA ASP A 120 5.09 -1.08 23.29
C ASP A 120 4.25 -2.03 22.41
N PRO A 121 2.92 -1.80 22.31
CA PRO A 121 2.04 -2.63 21.52
C PRO A 121 2.19 -2.36 20.02
N ILE A 122 1.73 -3.29 19.18
CA ILE A 122 1.60 -3.04 17.74
C ILE A 122 0.35 -2.19 17.52
N MET A 123 0.52 -0.99 16.96
CA MET A 123 -0.57 -0.05 16.74
C MET A 123 -1.37 -0.44 15.50
N VAL A 124 -2.69 -0.56 15.63
CA VAL A 124 -3.63 -0.88 14.55
C VAL A 124 -4.52 0.33 14.33
N ARG A 125 -4.39 0.98 13.17
CA ARG A 125 -5.21 2.14 12.82
C ARG A 125 -6.64 1.70 12.51
N SER A 126 -7.61 2.36 13.12
CA SER A 126 -9.03 2.17 12.86
C SER A 126 -9.69 3.50 12.57
N ALA A 127 -10.60 3.51 11.58
CA ALA A 127 -11.53 4.61 11.34
C ALA A 127 -12.93 4.34 11.93
N GLY A 128 -13.22 3.09 12.34
CA GLY A 128 -14.51 2.66 12.89
C GLY A 128 -14.46 2.33 14.39
N GLU A 129 -15.60 1.89 14.93
CA GLU A 129 -15.72 1.50 16.34
C GLU A 129 -15.01 0.18 16.68
N GLU A 130 -14.97 -0.73 15.72
CA GLU A 130 -14.29 -2.02 15.79
C GLU A 130 -13.29 -2.16 14.63
N GLN A 131 -12.18 -2.86 14.87
CA GLN A 131 -11.21 -3.24 13.86
C GLN A 131 -10.65 -4.63 14.12
N PHE A 132 -10.54 -5.44 13.06
CA PHE A 132 -9.96 -6.77 13.14
C PHE A 132 -8.48 -6.77 12.79
N ALA A 133 -7.67 -7.43 13.61
CA ALA A 133 -6.25 -7.67 13.37
C ALA A 133 -5.99 -9.18 13.23
N GLY A 134 -5.38 -9.59 12.11
CA GLY A 134 -4.96 -10.96 11.87
C GLY A 134 -3.50 -11.17 12.29
N CYS A 135 -3.27 -11.87 13.40
CA CYS A 135 -1.92 -12.20 13.87
C CYS A 135 -1.45 -13.53 13.28
N THR A 136 -0.31 -13.54 12.57
CA THR A 136 0.38 -14.76 12.10
C THR A 136 1.63 -15.10 12.92
N GLY A 137 1.86 -14.32 13.98
CA GLY A 137 2.91 -14.53 14.98
C GLY A 137 4.21 -13.78 14.71
N PHE A 138 5.18 -14.03 15.59
CA PHE A 138 6.51 -13.42 15.50
C PHE A 138 7.60 -14.48 15.73
N PRO A 139 8.47 -14.76 14.73
CA PRO A 139 8.52 -14.18 13.38
C PRO A 139 7.23 -14.38 12.55
N ALA A 140 7.04 -13.56 11.51
CA ALA A 140 5.86 -13.64 10.65
C ALA A 140 5.60 -15.09 10.16
N ASP A 141 4.34 -15.50 10.18
CA ASP A 141 3.85 -16.84 9.81
C ASP A 141 4.37 -18.00 10.67
N SER A 142 4.80 -17.70 11.90
CA SER A 142 5.16 -18.72 12.91
C SER A 142 3.98 -19.59 13.36
N HIS A 143 2.74 -19.11 13.22
CA HIS A 143 1.53 -19.85 13.55
C HIS A 143 0.35 -19.51 12.64
N GLY A 144 -0.77 -20.23 12.77
CA GLY A 144 -1.99 -19.99 12.00
C GLY A 144 -2.60 -18.61 12.28
N VAL A 145 -3.38 -18.06 11.34
CA VAL A 145 -3.97 -16.72 11.51
C VAL A 145 -4.94 -16.73 12.69
N ASN A 146 -4.61 -15.98 13.75
CA ASN A 146 -5.50 -15.71 14.86
C ASN A 146 -6.13 -14.32 14.67
N TRP A 147 -7.45 -14.28 14.55
CA TRP A 147 -8.21 -13.03 14.40
C TRP A 147 -8.53 -12.43 15.76
N LEU A 148 -8.22 -11.15 15.91
CA LEU A 148 -8.38 -10.38 17.14
C LEU A 148 -9.32 -9.21 16.86
N GLY A 149 -10.45 -9.12 17.57
CA GLY A 149 -11.37 -8.00 17.49
C GLY A 149 -10.97 -6.91 18.49
N LEU A 150 -10.63 -5.72 17.98
CA LEU A 150 -10.29 -4.55 18.79
C LEU A 150 -11.47 -3.58 18.74
N THR A 151 -11.94 -3.09 19.88
CA THR A 151 -13.02 -2.10 19.93
C THR A 151 -12.58 -0.82 20.64
N ARG A 152 -13.33 0.28 20.49
CA ARG A 152 -13.05 1.54 21.23
C ARG A 152 -13.10 1.35 22.75
N GLU A 153 -14.01 0.49 23.23
CA GLU A 153 -14.15 0.17 24.65
C GLU A 153 -13.03 -0.74 25.16
N ARG A 154 -12.57 -1.67 24.31
CA ARG A 154 -11.48 -2.61 24.59
C ARG A 154 -10.40 -2.49 23.51
N PRO A 155 -9.57 -1.43 23.57
CA PRO A 155 -8.64 -1.12 22.50
C PRO A 155 -7.39 -1.99 22.50
N ILE A 156 -7.22 -2.90 23.46
CA ILE A 156 -6.03 -3.74 23.58
C ILE A 156 -6.46 -5.20 23.59
N GLU A 157 -5.87 -6.00 22.70
CA GLU A 157 -6.08 -7.44 22.62
C GLU A 157 -4.72 -8.17 22.55
N ARG A 158 -4.66 -9.38 23.12
CA ARG A 158 -3.44 -10.20 23.12
C ARG A 158 -3.66 -11.45 22.28
N CYS A 159 -2.71 -11.76 21.39
CA CYS A 159 -2.76 -13.01 20.67
C CYS A 159 -2.59 -14.19 21.65
N PRO A 160 -3.49 -15.19 21.65
CA PRO A 160 -3.42 -16.33 22.57
C PRO A 160 -2.24 -17.27 22.30
N GLU A 161 -1.64 -17.19 21.11
CA GLU A 161 -0.59 -18.12 20.67
C GLU A 161 0.82 -17.53 20.81
N CYS A 162 1.10 -16.39 20.15
CA CYS A 162 2.41 -15.74 20.26
C CYS A 162 2.52 -14.71 21.39
N GLY A 163 1.42 -14.32 22.02
CA GLY A 163 1.41 -13.31 23.08
C GLY A 163 1.62 -11.86 22.62
N SER A 164 1.68 -11.59 21.31
CA SER A 164 1.76 -10.23 20.76
C SER A 164 0.58 -9.38 21.22
N VAL A 165 0.87 -8.17 21.67
CA VAL A 165 -0.13 -7.18 22.09
C VAL A 165 -0.42 -6.21 20.94
N TYR A 166 -1.70 -6.06 20.62
CA TYR A 166 -2.19 -5.10 19.63
C TYR A 166 -2.99 -4.01 20.32
N LYS A 167 -2.84 -2.77 19.88
CA LYS A 167 -3.59 -1.62 20.39
C LYS A 167 -4.24 -0.85 19.25
N MET A 168 -5.54 -0.60 19.37
CA MET A 168 -6.28 0.23 18.43
C MET A 168 -5.90 1.70 18.58
N ASP A 169 -5.63 2.34 17.44
CA ASP A 169 -5.43 3.77 17.26
C ASP A 169 -6.59 4.33 16.44
N TYR A 170 -7.51 5.04 17.09
CA TYR A 170 -8.69 5.59 16.42
C TYR A 170 -8.33 6.90 15.72
N VAL A 171 -8.44 6.91 14.39
CA VAL A 171 -8.09 8.05 13.51
C VAL A 171 -9.35 8.72 12.92
N GLY A 172 -10.55 8.20 13.22
CA GLY A 172 -11.82 8.74 12.73
C GLY A 172 -12.28 10.03 13.41
N PRO A 173 -13.32 10.70 12.88
CA PRO A 173 -13.95 11.88 13.50
C PRO A 173 -14.48 11.57 14.90
N GLN A 174 -14.35 12.49 15.86
CA GLN A 174 -14.83 12.22 17.23
C GLN A 174 -16.36 12.25 17.37
N ASP A 175 -17.04 13.07 16.55
CA ASP A 175 -18.49 13.21 16.49
C ASP A 175 -19.04 12.48 15.27
N ASP A 176 -19.04 11.15 15.32
CA ASP A 176 -19.71 10.36 14.29
C ASP A 176 -21.19 10.19 14.68
N HIS A 177 -22.06 11.06 14.13
CA HIS A 177 -23.51 10.98 14.29
C HIS A 177 -24.13 9.83 13.48
N HIS A 178 -23.32 9.13 12.68
CA HIS A 178 -23.66 7.83 12.14
C HIS A 178 -23.43 6.80 13.23
N HIS A 179 -24.33 6.79 14.22
CA HIS A 179 -24.49 5.66 15.10
C HIS A 179 -24.66 4.43 14.22
N HIS A 180 -23.60 3.65 14.07
CA HIS A 180 -23.73 2.26 13.69
C HIS A 180 -24.85 1.72 14.56
N HIS A 181 -25.92 1.26 13.92
CA HIS A 181 -26.99 0.60 14.64
C HIS A 181 -26.31 -0.39 15.57
N PRO A 182 -26.51 -0.29 16.90
CA PRO A 182 -26.05 -1.36 17.78
C PRO A 182 -26.56 -2.65 17.14
N PRO A 183 -25.69 -3.67 17.04
CA PRO A 183 -26.08 -4.90 16.36
C PRO A 183 -27.47 -5.28 16.83
N GLU A 184 -28.39 -5.55 15.88
CA GLU A 184 -29.82 -5.80 16.15
C GLU A 184 -30.00 -6.88 17.24
N PHE A 185 -28.96 -7.69 17.43
CA PHE A 185 -28.76 -8.60 18.53
C PHE A 185 -27.57 -8.13 19.38
N GLU A 186 -27.79 -7.92 20.69
CA GLU A 186 -26.71 -7.72 21.65
C GLU A 186 -25.72 -8.88 21.52
N GLU A 187 -24.42 -8.55 21.38
CA GLU A 187 -23.40 -9.58 21.32
C GLU A 187 -23.45 -10.45 22.59
N PRO A 188 -23.33 -11.78 22.45
CA PRO A 188 -23.36 -12.67 23.59
C PRO A 188 -22.18 -12.33 24.51
N LYS A 189 -22.49 -11.95 25.75
CA LYS A 189 -21.49 -11.59 26.76
C LYS A 189 -20.49 -12.73 26.92
N THR A 190 -19.24 -12.43 26.62
CA THR A 190 -18.11 -13.32 26.80
C THR A 190 -17.59 -13.25 28.24
N PHE A 191 -16.76 -14.21 28.66
CA PHE A 191 -16.10 -14.15 29.97
C PHE A 191 -15.30 -12.86 30.17
N ALA A 192 -14.79 -12.25 29.09
CA ALA A 192 -14.02 -11.02 29.14
C ALA A 192 -14.85 -9.81 29.62
N ASP A 193 -16.17 -9.82 29.43
CA ASP A 193 -17.07 -8.72 29.83
C ASP A 193 -17.26 -8.67 31.35
N TYR A 194 -17.14 -9.82 32.02
CA TYR A 194 -17.25 -9.94 33.48
C TYR A 194 -15.95 -9.59 34.22
N ILE A 195 -14.83 -9.41 33.50
CA ILE A 195 -13.56 -9.00 34.08
C ILE A 195 -13.63 -7.50 34.37
N LYS A 196 -13.39 -7.12 35.63
CA LYS A 196 -13.37 -5.71 36.01
C LYS A 196 -12.24 -4.96 35.27
N PRO A 197 -12.43 -3.70 34.88
CA PRO A 197 -11.45 -2.94 34.10
C PRO A 197 -10.04 -2.96 34.69
N GLU A 198 -9.91 -2.98 36.01
CA GLU A 198 -8.62 -2.94 36.70
C GLU A 198 -7.77 -4.21 36.53
N TYR A 199 -8.37 -5.32 36.08
CA TYR A 199 -7.71 -6.61 35.90
C TYR A 199 -7.46 -6.97 34.43
N ARG A 200 -8.00 -6.21 33.47
CA ARG A 200 -7.94 -6.57 32.04
C ARG A 200 -6.51 -6.59 31.48
N TYR A 201 -5.62 -5.77 32.02
CA TYR A 201 -4.30 -5.49 31.44
C TYR A 201 -3.14 -5.66 32.42
N LYS A 202 -3.39 -6.26 33.59
CA LYS A 202 -2.34 -6.59 34.55
C LYS A 202 -1.51 -7.81 34.14
#